data_AF-X0UVN6-F1
#
_entry.id   AF-X0UVN6-F1
#
_cell.length_a   1.000
_cell.length_b   1.000
_cell.length_c   1.000
_cell.angle_alpha   90.00
_cell.angle_beta   90.00
_cell.angle_gamma   90.00
#
_symmetry.space_group_name_H-M   'P 1'
#
loop_
_entity.id
_entity.type
_entity.pdbx_description
1 polymer ?
#
loop_
_entity_poly.entity_id
_entity_poly.type
_entity_poly.pdbx_seq_one_letter_code
_entity_poly.pdbx_strand_id
1 'polypeptide(L)' 'DISRITKYVDLPRQLKNYINRIEELVKIKVVIVSVGPKRSQTIIREKVFK' A
#
# COMPACT_ATOMS: atom_id res chain seq x y z
N ASP A 1 -0.50 -13.54 6.43
CA ASP A 1 -1.75 -13.04 5.82
C ASP A 1 -1.90 -11.56 6.16
N ILE A 2 -1.91 -10.68 5.16
CA ILE A 2 -2.06 -9.21 5.31
C ILE A 2 -3.44 -8.73 4.86
N SER A 3 -4.32 -9.65 4.47
CA SER A 3 -5.60 -9.37 3.83
C SER A 3 -6.62 -8.70 4.77
N ARG A 4 -6.35 -8.68 6.08
CA ARG A 4 -7.16 -8.00 7.11
C ARG A 4 -6.70 -6.57 7.40
N ILE A 5 -5.53 -6.16 6.88
CA ILE A 5 -4.95 -4.85 7.15
C ILE A 5 -5.60 -3.81 6.24
N THR A 6 -6.15 -2.76 6.82
CA THR A 6 -6.81 -1.67 6.08
C THR A 6 -6.01 -0.36 6.13
N LYS A 7 -5.00 -0.28 6.98
CA LYS A 7 -4.14 0.91 7.12
C LYS A 7 -2.69 0.59 6.73
N TYR A 8 -2.07 1.51 5.99
CA TYR A 8 -0.68 1.37 5.59
C TYR A 8 0.29 1.26 6.79
N VAL A 9 -0.02 1.94 7.90
CA VAL A 9 0.81 1.94 9.11
C VAL A 9 0.86 0.59 9.82
N ASP A 10 -0.15 -0.26 9.63
CA ASP A 10 -0.22 -1.58 10.25
C ASP A 10 0.48 -2.65 9.38
N LEU A 11 0.96 -2.28 8.18
CA LEU A 11 1.69 -3.19 7.32
C LEU A 11 3.06 -3.58 7.92
N PRO A 12 3.50 -4.83 7.70
CA PRO A 12 4.81 -5.29 8.13
C PRO A 12 5.93 -4.39 7.60
N ARG A 13 6.98 -4.18 8.42
CA ARG A 13 8.14 -3.35 8.06
C ARG A 13 8.80 -3.80 6.75
N GLN A 14 8.89 -5.11 6.52
CA GLN A 14 9.47 -5.66 5.29
C GLN A 14 8.69 -5.24 4.04
N LEU A 15 7.36 -5.22 4.10
CA LEU A 15 6.52 -4.79 2.98
C LEU A 15 6.66 -3.29 2.71
N LYS A 16 6.70 -2.48 3.76
CA LYS A 16 6.95 -1.03 3.62
C LYS A 16 8.30 -0.76 2.98
N ASN A 17 9.35 -1.48 3.38
CA ASN A 17 10.67 -1.36 2.77
C ASN A 17 10.65 -1.73 1.28
N TYR A 18 9.90 -2.79 0.92
CA TYR A 18 9.73 -3.19 -0.48
C TYR A 18 9.04 -2.11 -1.31
N ILE A 19 7.94 -1.54 -0.79
CA ILE A 19 7.22 -0.44 -1.45
C ILE A 19 8.13 0.78 -1.61
N ASN A 20 8.85 1.18 -0.55
CA ASN A 20 9.79 2.29 -0.60
C ASN A 20 10.87 2.05 -1.67
N ARG A 21 11.39 0.82 -1.78
CA ARG A 21 12.37 0.48 -2.80
C ARG A 21 11.82 0.63 -4.22
N ILE A 22 10.57 0.24 -4.45
CA ILE A 22 9.91 0.48 -5.72
C ILE A 22 9.79 1.98 -5.97
N GLU A 23 9.30 2.74 -4.99
CA GLU A 23 9.15 4.20 -5.09
C GLU A 23 10.47 4.90 -5.44
N GLU A 24 11.59 4.47 -4.87
CA GLU A 24 12.93 4.95 -5.20
C GLU A 24 13.33 4.64 -6.65
N LEU A 25 13.04 3.42 -7.12
CA LEU A 25 13.41 2.96 -8.45
C LEU A 25 12.62 3.67 -9.54
N VAL A 26 11.30 3.83 -9.37
CA VAL A 26 10.44 4.50 -10.34
C VAL A 26 10.34 6.01 -10.13
N LYS A 27 10.85 6.54 -9.00
CA LYS A 27 10.73 7.95 -8.59
C LYS A 27 9.28 8.45 -8.53
N ILE A 28 8.34 7.54 -8.28
CA ILE A 28 6.90 7.81 -8.22
C ILE A 28 6.36 7.22 -6.92
N LYS A 29 5.46 7.94 -6.26
CA LYS A 29 4.79 7.47 -5.05
C LYS A 29 3.70 6.46 -5.38
N VAL A 30 3.63 5.38 -4.61
CA VAL A 30 2.56 4.39 -4.66
C VAL A 30 1.39 4.89 -3.81
N VAL A 31 0.27 5.23 -4.46
CA VAL A 31 -0.91 5.79 -3.79
C VAL A 31 -1.98 4.75 -3.41
N ILE A 32 -2.02 3.62 -4.11
CA ILE A 32 -3.02 2.56 -3.91
C ILE A 32 -2.29 1.22 -3.76
N VAL A 33 -2.68 0.44 -2.75
CA VAL A 33 -2.12 -0.89 -2.49
C VAL A 33 -3.26 -1.88 -2.27
N SER A 34 -3.42 -2.86 -3.17
CA SER A 34 -4.37 -3.95 -2.98
C SER A 34 -3.72 -5.07 -2.17
N VAL A 35 -4.35 -5.46 -1.06
CA VAL A 35 -3.85 -6.50 -0.14
C VAL A 35 -4.72 -7.77 -0.14
N GLY A 36 -5.71 -7.85 -1.03
CA GLY A 36 -6.59 -9.00 -1.16
C GLY A 36 -7.64 -8.87 -2.28
N PRO A 37 -8.42 -9.93 -2.54
CA PRO A 37 -9.38 -9.98 -3.65
C PRO A 37 -10.62 -9.11 -3.46
N LYS A 38 -10.98 -8.74 -2.23
CA LYS A 38 -12.18 -7.92 -1.96
C LYS A 38 -11.86 -6.43 -2.14
N ARG A 39 -12.86 -5.64 -2.57
CA ARG A 39 -12.74 -4.17 -2.67
C ARG A 39 -12.32 -3.50 -1.36
N SER A 40 -12.82 -4.00 -0.23
CA SER A 40 -12.45 -3.51 1.11
C SER A 40 -11.00 -3.80 1.51
N GLN A 41 -10.30 -4.66 0.75
CA GLN A 41 -8.89 -5.02 0.97
C GLN A 41 -7.97 -4.17 0.08
N THR A 42 -8.29 -2.88 -0.04
CA THR A 42 -7.50 -1.90 -0.78
C THR A 42 -7.17 -0.74 0.14
N ILE A 43 -5.89 -0.43 0.26
CA ILE A 43 -5.36 0.66 1.08
C ILE A 43 -5.09 1.84 0.16
N ILE A 44 -5.72 2.98 0.46
CA ILE A 44 -5.53 4.24 -0.25
C ILE A 44 -4.69 5.15 0.64
N ARG A 45 -3.45 5.46 0.23
CA ARG A 45 -2.47 6.22 1.02
C ARG A 45 -2.66 7.73 0.91
N GLU A 46 -3.15 8.22 -0.23
CA GLU A 46 -3.42 9.64 -0.49
C GLU A 46 -4.80 9.77 -1.14
N LYS A 47 -5.49 10.91 -0.98
CA LYS A 47 -6.75 11.17 -1.70
C LYS A 47 -6.47 11.27 -3.19
N VAL A 48 -6.79 10.21 -3.94
CA VAL A 48 -6.61 10.15 -5.40
C VAL A 48 -7.77 10.83 -6.15
N PHE A 49 -8.93 10.95 -5.50
CA PHE A 49 -10.12 11.55 -6.08
C PHE A 49 -10.50 12.84 -5.34
N LYS A 50 -10.93 13.85 -6.10
CA LYS A 50 -11.36 15.17 -5.62
C LYS A 50 -12.86 15.19 -5.37
#